data_AF-A0A3D5ZFU0-F1
#
_entry.id   AF-A0A3D5ZFU0-F1
#
_cell.length_a   1.000
_cell.length_b   1.000
_cell.length_c   1.000
_cell.angle_alpha   90.00
_cell.angle_beta   90.00
_cell.angle_gamma   90.00
#
_symmetry.space_group_name_H-M   'P 1'
#
loop_
_entity.id
_entity.type
_entity.pdbx_description
1 polymer ?
#
loop_
_entity_poly.entity_id
_entity_poly.type
_entity_poly.pdbx_seq_one_letter_code
_entity_poly.pdbx_strand_id
1 'polypeptide(L)'
;PQYLFRSSQFGDDVDRPVRKSDGSWTYFASDIAYHRQKAESANLLVDVWGADHGGYVKRMSAATTAITDGKASLKVILCQLVRLFRDGEPVKMSKRSGNFVTLREVVDEVGADAVRFMMLMRKADAPLDFDFAKVLEQSKDNPVFYVQYAHARICSVLRKGREELGKSLQDDDLLKVDVRPVDDASMALVRKVAEYPRMIEQAARNCEPHRVAYYAHELAALFHAYWNRGKDEGERFVDPEAPDASMGRLVLARMTGLALARALHVLGVVPVEEL
;
A
#
# COMPACT_ATOMS: atom_id res chain seq x y z
N PRO A 1 -9.02 13.49 -46.42
CA PRO A 1 -9.15 14.57 -45.41
C PRO A 1 -8.97 13.97 -44.02
N GLN A 2 -8.28 14.66 -43.11
CA GLN A 2 -8.10 14.22 -41.73
C GLN A 2 -9.37 14.51 -40.92
N TYR A 3 -9.75 13.61 -40.00
CA TYR A 3 -10.82 13.90 -39.03
C TYR A 3 -10.19 14.31 -37.70
N LEU A 4 -10.61 15.47 -37.21
CA LEU A 4 -10.17 16.04 -35.94
C LEU A 4 -11.30 15.97 -34.92
N PHE A 5 -10.96 15.56 -33.71
CA PHE A 5 -11.79 15.79 -32.53
C PHE A 5 -11.50 17.20 -32.02
N ARG A 6 -12.57 18.00 -31.84
CA ARG A 6 -12.51 19.36 -31.28
C ARG A 6 -12.25 19.34 -29.76
N SER A 7 -11.17 18.71 -29.34
CA SER A 7 -10.82 18.52 -27.93
C SER A 7 -10.55 19.83 -27.19
N SER A 8 -10.19 20.91 -27.90
CA SER A 8 -10.04 22.25 -27.33
C SER A 8 -11.33 22.76 -26.67
N GLN A 9 -12.50 22.35 -27.16
CA GLN A 9 -13.81 22.68 -26.55
C GLN A 9 -14.04 22.01 -25.20
N PHE A 10 -13.21 21.02 -24.84
CA PHE A 10 -13.28 20.24 -23.60
C PHE A 10 -12.04 20.42 -22.73
N GLY A 11 -11.25 21.46 -23.00
CA GLY A 11 -10.11 21.85 -22.17
C GLY A 11 -8.77 21.22 -22.55
N ASP A 12 -8.61 20.62 -23.74
CA ASP A 12 -7.31 20.28 -24.32
C ASP A 12 -6.63 21.51 -24.94
N ASP A 13 -5.33 21.43 -25.24
CA ASP A 13 -4.56 22.54 -25.83
C ASP A 13 -4.86 22.77 -27.32
N VAL A 14 -5.06 21.67 -28.07
CA VAL A 14 -5.27 21.69 -29.52
C VAL A 14 -6.19 20.56 -29.93
N ASP A 15 -6.93 20.76 -31.02
CA ASP A 15 -7.75 19.71 -31.63
C ASP A 15 -6.87 18.53 -32.09
N ARG A 16 -7.34 17.31 -31.82
CA ARG A 16 -6.53 16.10 -31.99
C ARG A 16 -7.04 15.26 -33.15
N PRO A 17 -6.14 14.71 -34.00
CA PRO A 17 -6.57 13.82 -35.07
C PRO A 17 -7.02 12.48 -34.53
N VAL A 18 -8.21 12.06 -34.96
CA VAL A 18 -8.78 10.74 -34.68
C VAL A 18 -8.67 9.82 -35.89
N ARG A 19 -8.71 10.36 -37.11
CA ARG A 19 -8.51 9.59 -38.35
C ARG A 19 -7.53 10.31 -39.26
N LYS A 20 -6.53 9.58 -39.75
CA LYS A 20 -5.50 10.08 -40.67
C LYS A 20 -6.04 10.28 -42.08
N SER A 21 -5.28 10.96 -42.91
CA SER A 21 -5.62 11.20 -44.32
C SER A 21 -5.70 9.92 -45.17
N ASP A 22 -4.93 8.89 -44.81
CA ASP A 22 -4.95 7.54 -45.42
C ASP A 22 -6.17 6.70 -45.01
N GLY A 23 -7.05 7.24 -44.17
CA GLY A 23 -8.26 6.56 -43.68
C GLY A 23 -8.05 5.68 -42.45
N SER A 24 -6.82 5.48 -41.98
CA SER A 24 -6.52 4.73 -40.75
C SER A 24 -6.84 5.54 -39.48
N TRP A 25 -7.20 4.84 -38.40
CA TRP A 25 -7.48 5.44 -37.08
C TRP A 25 -6.19 5.70 -36.29
N THR A 26 -6.20 6.71 -35.43
CA THR A 26 -5.08 6.98 -34.50
C THR A 26 -5.21 6.15 -33.23
N TYR A 27 -4.11 5.94 -32.50
CA TYR A 27 -4.17 5.34 -31.15
C TYR A 27 -5.11 6.12 -30.23
N PHE A 28 -5.12 7.44 -30.35
CA PHE A 28 -6.05 8.30 -29.62
C PHE A 28 -7.52 7.99 -29.91
N ALA A 29 -7.90 7.67 -31.16
CA ALA A 29 -9.26 7.24 -31.45
C ALA A 29 -9.62 5.91 -30.77
N SER A 30 -8.69 4.96 -30.73
CA SER A 30 -8.86 3.71 -29.99
C SER A 30 -8.99 3.95 -28.49
N ASP A 31 -8.18 4.83 -27.91
CA ASP A 31 -8.25 5.18 -26.49
C ASP A 31 -9.59 5.84 -26.14
N ILE A 32 -10.08 6.75 -26.99
CA ILE A 32 -11.41 7.35 -26.86
C ILE A 32 -12.49 6.26 -26.85
N ALA A 33 -12.48 5.37 -27.84
CA ALA A 33 -13.47 4.29 -27.93
C ALA A 33 -13.45 3.39 -26.69
N TYR A 34 -12.25 3.07 -26.19
CA TYR A 34 -12.10 2.25 -25.00
C TYR A 34 -12.58 2.94 -23.73
N HIS A 35 -12.33 4.24 -23.58
CA HIS A 35 -12.84 5.01 -22.43
C HIS A 35 -14.36 5.18 -22.47
N ARG A 36 -14.95 5.32 -23.66
CA ARG A 36 -16.42 5.27 -23.83
C ARG A 36 -16.98 3.95 -23.32
N GLN A 37 -16.38 2.83 -23.73
CA GLN A 37 -16.80 1.50 -23.29
C GLN A 37 -16.69 1.34 -21.77
N LYS A 38 -15.57 1.76 -21.15
CA LYS A 38 -15.43 1.74 -19.68
C LYS A 38 -16.53 2.56 -18.99
N ALA A 39 -16.89 3.71 -19.55
CA ALA A 39 -17.89 4.61 -18.99
C ALA A 39 -19.34 4.09 -19.10
N GLU A 40 -19.59 3.01 -19.85
CA GLU A 40 -20.92 2.36 -19.91
C GLU A 40 -21.31 1.77 -18.55
N SER A 41 -20.34 1.36 -17.74
CA SER A 41 -20.58 0.73 -16.42
C SER A 41 -19.92 1.47 -15.25
N ALA A 42 -19.24 2.59 -15.48
CA ALA A 42 -18.50 3.31 -14.43
C ALA A 42 -18.57 4.83 -14.58
N ASN A 43 -18.67 5.54 -13.46
CA ASN A 43 -18.64 7.00 -13.36
C ASN A 43 -17.27 7.55 -12.94
N LEU A 44 -16.37 6.70 -12.46
CA LEU A 44 -14.99 7.01 -12.15
C LEU A 44 -14.09 6.01 -12.87
N LEU A 45 -13.29 6.52 -13.80
CA LEU A 45 -12.25 5.78 -14.50
C LEU A 45 -10.91 6.11 -13.85
N VAL A 46 -10.19 5.09 -13.38
CA VAL A 46 -8.85 5.25 -12.80
C VAL A 46 -7.85 4.56 -13.70
N ASP A 47 -6.95 5.34 -14.26
CA ASP A 47 -5.91 4.86 -15.17
C ASP A 47 -4.53 5.06 -14.51
N VAL A 48 -3.72 4.01 -14.47
CA VAL A 48 -2.37 4.04 -13.89
C VAL A 48 -1.35 3.95 -15.03
N TRP A 49 -0.64 5.05 -15.31
CA TRP A 49 0.30 5.16 -16.42
C TRP A 49 1.71 5.47 -15.93
N GLY A 50 2.70 5.28 -16.79
CA GLY A 50 4.05 5.80 -16.55
C GLY A 50 4.09 7.33 -16.67
N ALA A 51 5.01 7.97 -15.94
CA ALA A 51 5.18 9.43 -15.95
C ALA A 51 5.48 10.02 -17.34
N ASP A 52 6.00 9.21 -18.27
CA ASP A 52 6.21 9.54 -19.68
C ASP A 52 4.91 9.83 -20.45
N HIS A 53 3.75 9.44 -19.90
CA HIS A 53 2.43 9.71 -20.47
C HIS A 53 1.79 11.01 -19.92
N GLY A 54 2.51 11.82 -19.14
CA GLY A 54 1.95 13.03 -18.52
C GLY A 54 1.33 14.02 -19.53
N GLY A 55 1.95 14.20 -20.70
CA GLY A 55 1.41 15.03 -21.78
C GLY A 55 0.16 14.49 -22.47
N TYR A 56 -0.21 13.22 -22.19
CA TYR A 56 -1.40 12.56 -22.72
C TYR A 56 -2.63 12.70 -21.82
N VAL A 57 -2.43 13.08 -20.55
CA VAL A 57 -3.50 13.19 -19.56
C VAL A 57 -4.57 14.18 -20.01
N LYS A 58 -4.15 15.42 -20.34
CA LYS A 58 -5.08 16.52 -20.66
C LYS A 58 -6.02 16.17 -21.83
N ARG A 59 -5.49 15.56 -22.90
CA ARG A 59 -6.31 15.16 -24.05
C ARG A 59 -7.26 14.01 -23.76
N MET A 60 -6.87 13.06 -22.91
CA MET A 60 -7.75 11.95 -22.53
C MET A 60 -8.82 12.38 -21.54
N SER A 61 -8.51 13.30 -20.63
CA SER A 61 -9.52 13.95 -19.78
C SER A 61 -10.56 14.69 -20.63
N ALA A 62 -10.11 15.50 -21.59
CA ALA A 62 -10.99 16.22 -22.52
C ALA A 62 -11.88 15.27 -23.33
N ALA A 63 -11.29 14.19 -23.88
CA ALA A 63 -12.03 13.15 -24.59
C ALA A 63 -13.06 12.45 -23.71
N THR A 64 -12.70 12.06 -22.49
CA THR A 64 -13.61 11.37 -21.57
C THR A 64 -14.80 12.25 -21.21
N THR A 65 -14.56 13.54 -20.93
CA THR A 65 -15.64 14.50 -20.71
C THR A 65 -16.59 14.57 -21.92
N ALA A 66 -16.03 14.67 -23.12
CA ALA A 66 -16.81 14.81 -24.35
C ALA A 66 -17.67 13.59 -24.68
N ILE A 67 -17.11 12.38 -24.57
CA ILE A 67 -17.83 11.14 -24.96
C ILE A 67 -18.83 10.66 -23.91
N THR A 68 -18.79 11.24 -22.70
CA THR A 68 -19.66 10.86 -21.59
C THR A 68 -20.61 11.96 -21.15
N ASP A 69 -20.60 13.11 -21.84
CA ASP A 69 -21.32 14.33 -21.45
C ASP A 69 -21.02 14.73 -19.98
N GLY A 70 -19.78 14.51 -19.54
CA GLY A 70 -19.34 14.77 -18.17
C GLY A 70 -19.90 13.82 -17.11
N LYS A 71 -20.61 12.74 -17.49
CA LYS A 71 -21.16 11.75 -16.54
C LYS A 71 -20.11 10.83 -15.95
N ALA A 72 -18.96 10.69 -16.61
CA ALA A 72 -17.81 9.97 -16.07
C ALA A 72 -16.61 10.90 -15.90
N SER A 73 -15.82 10.64 -14.86
CA SER A 73 -14.57 11.33 -14.56
C SER A 73 -13.39 10.41 -14.82
N LEU A 74 -12.30 10.96 -15.38
CA LEU A 74 -11.03 10.27 -15.54
C LEU A 74 -10.03 10.78 -14.52
N LYS A 75 -9.50 9.87 -13.70
CA LYS A 75 -8.39 10.11 -12.80
C LYS A 75 -7.17 9.33 -13.30
N VAL A 76 -6.12 10.05 -13.69
CA VAL A 76 -4.86 9.44 -14.10
C VAL A 76 -3.85 9.52 -12.96
N ILE A 77 -3.27 8.37 -12.60
CA ILE A 77 -2.18 8.23 -11.66
C ILE A 77 -0.90 8.03 -12.48
N LEU A 78 0.04 8.95 -12.37
CA LEU A 78 1.34 8.86 -13.04
C LEU A 78 2.38 8.26 -12.09
N CYS A 79 2.80 7.04 -12.40
CA CYS A 79 3.86 6.35 -11.68
C CYS A 79 5.24 6.75 -12.23
N GLN A 80 6.13 7.20 -11.36
CA GLN A 80 7.52 7.48 -11.72
C GLN A 80 8.30 6.21 -12.02
N LEU A 81 9.42 6.38 -12.73
CA LEU A 81 10.34 5.30 -13.03
C LEU A 81 11.02 4.81 -11.75
N VAL A 82 11.14 3.48 -11.65
CA VAL A 82 11.92 2.82 -10.61
C VAL A 82 13.38 2.72 -11.04
N ARG A 83 14.29 3.05 -10.13
CA ARG A 83 15.72 2.83 -10.29
C ARG A 83 16.12 1.62 -9.47
N LEU A 84 16.85 0.70 -10.09
CA LEU A 84 17.30 -0.52 -9.42
C LEU A 84 18.74 -0.35 -8.93
N PHE A 85 18.98 -0.71 -7.68
CA PHE A 85 20.27 -0.65 -7.01
C PHE A 85 20.59 -1.98 -6.36
N ARG A 86 21.87 -2.26 -6.16
CA ARG A 86 22.36 -3.37 -5.33
C ARG A 86 23.49 -2.84 -4.47
N ASP A 87 23.33 -2.90 -3.15
CA ASP A 87 24.31 -2.39 -2.19
C ASP A 87 24.66 -0.92 -2.44
N GLY A 88 23.65 -0.10 -2.75
CA GLY A 88 23.81 1.32 -3.06
C GLY A 88 24.31 1.64 -4.47
N GLU A 89 24.69 0.64 -5.27
CA GLU A 89 25.21 0.84 -6.64
C GLU A 89 24.12 0.59 -7.71
N PRO A 90 23.96 1.48 -8.72
CA PRO A 90 22.96 1.29 -9.76
C PRO A 90 23.18 0.00 -10.57
N VAL A 91 22.11 -0.78 -10.76
CA VAL A 91 22.14 -1.95 -11.62
C VAL A 91 22.19 -1.49 -13.08
N LYS A 92 23.28 -1.81 -13.78
CA LYS A 92 23.47 -1.42 -15.19
C LYS A 92 22.52 -2.20 -16.10
N MET A 93 21.55 -1.50 -16.68
CA MET A 93 20.71 -2.02 -17.76
C MET A 93 21.28 -1.63 -19.12
N SER A 94 21.32 -2.56 -20.06
CA SER A 94 21.83 -2.33 -21.43
C SER A 94 20.83 -2.84 -22.46
N LYS A 95 20.16 -1.89 -23.13
CA LYS A 95 19.26 -2.18 -24.26
C LYS A 95 19.99 -2.83 -25.45
N ARG A 96 21.30 -2.60 -25.59
CA ARG A 96 22.10 -3.11 -26.72
C ARG A 96 22.61 -4.53 -26.52
N SER A 97 22.88 -4.92 -25.27
CA SER A 97 23.34 -6.28 -24.95
C SER A 97 22.21 -7.21 -24.50
N GLY A 98 20.96 -6.72 -24.45
CA GLY A 98 19.81 -7.51 -23.99
C GLY A 98 19.76 -7.75 -22.48
N ASN A 99 20.67 -7.17 -21.69
CA ASN A 99 20.65 -7.28 -20.23
C ASN A 99 19.69 -6.23 -19.64
N PHE A 100 18.48 -6.67 -19.30
CA PHE A 100 17.52 -5.91 -18.49
C PHE A 100 17.07 -6.80 -17.33
N VAL A 101 16.88 -6.19 -16.16
CA VAL A 101 16.30 -6.91 -15.02
C VAL A 101 14.81 -7.02 -15.24
N THR A 102 14.30 -8.25 -15.28
CA THR A 102 12.87 -8.50 -15.43
C THR A 102 12.16 -8.41 -14.09
N LEU A 103 10.86 -8.08 -14.09
CA LEU A 103 10.06 -8.14 -12.86
C LEU A 103 10.08 -9.55 -12.23
N ARG A 104 10.18 -10.60 -13.04
CA ARG A 104 10.29 -11.98 -12.55
C ARG A 104 11.56 -12.16 -11.73
N GLU A 105 12.72 -11.73 -12.24
CA GLU A 105 13.98 -11.80 -11.50
C GLU A 105 13.91 -11.02 -10.18
N VAL A 106 13.27 -9.84 -10.17
CA VAL A 106 13.08 -9.08 -8.94
C VAL A 106 12.26 -9.86 -7.91
N VAL A 107 11.14 -10.44 -8.34
CA VAL A 107 10.24 -11.21 -7.48
C VAL A 107 10.89 -12.51 -6.99
N ASP A 108 11.61 -13.21 -7.86
CA ASP A 108 12.30 -14.45 -7.53
C ASP A 108 13.43 -14.20 -6.51
N GLU A 109 14.08 -13.03 -6.57
CA GLU A 109 15.17 -12.68 -5.66
C GLU A 109 14.68 -12.22 -4.27
N VAL A 110 13.66 -11.37 -4.20
CA VAL A 110 13.26 -10.72 -2.93
C VAL A 110 11.87 -11.10 -2.42
N GLY A 111 11.09 -11.85 -3.20
CA GLY A 111 9.72 -12.22 -2.89
C GLY A 111 8.69 -11.18 -3.29
N ALA A 112 7.51 -11.65 -3.73
CA ALA A 112 6.44 -10.78 -4.24
C ALA A 112 5.91 -9.77 -3.21
N ASP A 113 5.86 -10.18 -1.94
CA ASP A 113 5.35 -9.35 -0.84
C ASP A 113 6.27 -8.18 -0.54
N ALA A 114 7.58 -8.43 -0.55
CA ALA A 114 8.56 -7.38 -0.37
C ALA A 114 8.52 -6.37 -1.52
N VAL A 115 8.40 -6.86 -2.77
CA VAL A 115 8.20 -5.99 -3.94
C VAL A 115 6.96 -5.13 -3.78
N ARG A 116 5.80 -5.72 -3.44
CA ARG A 116 4.54 -4.99 -3.27
C ARG A 116 4.66 -3.91 -2.21
N PHE A 117 5.15 -4.27 -1.02
CA PHE A 117 5.24 -3.32 0.08
C PHE A 117 6.19 -2.16 -0.27
N MET A 118 7.37 -2.45 -0.82
CA MET A 118 8.35 -1.42 -1.17
C MET A 118 7.85 -0.48 -2.26
N MET A 119 7.19 -1.01 -3.29
CA MET A 119 6.60 -0.20 -4.37
C MET A 119 5.46 0.68 -3.86
N LEU A 120 4.68 0.17 -2.90
CA LEU A 120 3.54 0.90 -2.33
C LEU A 120 3.94 1.81 -1.17
N MET A 121 5.15 1.72 -0.61
CA MET A 121 5.60 2.61 0.46
C MET A 121 6.11 3.97 -0.04
N ARG A 122 5.78 4.35 -1.27
CA ARG A 122 6.09 5.67 -1.84
C ARG A 122 4.89 6.20 -2.62
N LYS A 123 4.82 7.52 -2.75
CA LYS A 123 3.83 8.15 -3.62
C LYS A 123 4.12 7.77 -5.08
N ALA A 124 3.07 7.63 -5.88
CA ALA A 124 3.22 7.27 -7.30
C ALA A 124 4.05 8.32 -8.07
N ASP A 125 3.93 9.59 -7.70
CA ASP A 125 4.65 10.71 -8.33
C ASP A 125 6.08 10.91 -7.81
N ALA A 126 6.54 10.08 -6.86
CA ALA A 126 7.90 10.13 -6.34
C ALA A 126 8.76 9.04 -6.99
N PRO A 127 10.02 9.35 -7.39
CA PRO A 127 10.97 8.33 -7.81
C PRO A 127 11.18 7.29 -6.68
N LEU A 128 11.34 6.03 -7.08
CA LEU A 128 11.65 4.94 -6.16
C LEU A 128 13.02 4.35 -6.49
N ASP A 129 13.92 4.39 -5.51
CA ASP A 129 15.16 3.63 -5.53
C ASP A 129 14.89 2.28 -4.84
N PHE A 130 14.93 1.21 -5.63
CA PHE A 130 14.72 -0.16 -5.17
C PHE A 130 16.07 -0.85 -5.04
N ASP A 131 16.51 -1.09 -3.82
CA ASP A 131 17.80 -1.73 -3.52
C ASP A 131 17.59 -3.17 -3.04
N PHE A 132 18.05 -4.15 -3.81
CA PHE A 132 17.87 -5.58 -3.51
C PHE A 132 18.39 -5.95 -2.12
N ALA A 133 19.56 -5.43 -1.73
CA ALA A 133 20.19 -5.78 -0.46
C ALA A 133 19.37 -5.26 0.73
N LYS A 134 18.87 -4.02 0.64
CA LYS A 134 18.04 -3.41 1.68
C LYS A 134 16.70 -4.12 1.86
N VAL A 135 16.14 -4.64 0.77
CA VAL A 135 14.86 -5.37 0.82
C VAL A 135 15.01 -6.74 1.49
N LEU A 136 16.19 -7.36 1.38
CA LEU A 136 16.51 -8.64 2.02
C LEU A 136 17.01 -8.49 3.47
N GLU A 137 17.35 -7.27 3.88
CA GLU A 137 17.91 -7.01 5.20
C GLU A 137 16.89 -7.28 6.31
N GLN A 138 17.25 -8.11 7.30
CA GLN A 138 16.42 -8.37 8.47
C GLN A 138 16.72 -7.35 9.58
N SER A 139 16.51 -6.07 9.27
CA SER A 139 16.77 -4.98 10.20
C SER A 139 15.59 -4.03 10.31
N LYS A 140 15.65 -3.12 11.28
CA LYS A 140 14.62 -2.09 11.48
C LYS A 140 14.56 -1.08 10.33
N ASP A 141 15.62 -1.01 9.52
CA ASP A 141 15.69 -0.09 8.38
C ASP A 141 14.98 -0.67 7.13
N ASN A 142 14.72 -1.99 7.12
CA ASN A 142 13.84 -2.61 6.14
C ASN A 142 12.36 -2.49 6.60
N PRO A 143 11.55 -1.66 5.94
CA PRO A 143 10.18 -1.41 6.40
C PRO A 143 9.25 -2.62 6.25
N VAL A 144 9.54 -3.53 5.29
CA VAL A 144 8.75 -4.75 5.12
C VAL A 144 8.99 -5.69 6.29
N PHE A 145 10.28 -5.96 6.57
CA PHE A 145 10.68 -6.77 7.71
C PHE A 145 10.17 -6.17 9.03
N TYR A 146 10.29 -4.85 9.19
CA TYR A 146 9.83 -4.16 10.40
C TYR A 146 8.35 -4.39 10.70
N VAL A 147 7.48 -4.23 9.69
CA VAL A 147 6.03 -4.45 9.86
C VAL A 147 5.69 -5.94 10.05
N GLN A 148 6.31 -6.82 9.26
CA GLN A 148 6.10 -8.26 9.38
C GLN A 148 6.56 -8.79 10.75
N TYR A 149 7.67 -8.28 11.26
CA TYR A 149 8.22 -8.64 12.57
C TYR A 149 7.32 -8.18 13.72
N ALA A 150 6.68 -7.02 13.62
CA ALA A 150 5.63 -6.64 14.57
C ALA A 150 4.48 -7.66 14.56
N HIS A 151 3.99 -8.06 13.39
CA HIS A 151 2.90 -9.03 13.28
C HIS A 151 3.28 -10.42 13.81
N ALA A 152 4.44 -10.96 13.41
CA ALA A 152 4.95 -12.24 13.90
C ALA A 152 5.12 -12.25 15.43
N ARG A 153 5.64 -11.16 15.99
CA ARG A 153 5.77 -10.99 17.45
C ARG A 153 4.41 -10.99 18.15
N ILE A 154 3.40 -10.34 17.57
CA ILE A 154 2.03 -10.36 18.09
C ILE A 154 1.48 -11.79 18.09
N CYS A 155 1.64 -12.53 16.98
CA CYS A 155 1.21 -13.93 16.91
C CYS A 155 1.91 -14.81 17.95
N SER A 156 3.22 -14.62 18.12
CA SER A 156 4.03 -15.31 19.13
C SER A 156 3.52 -15.03 20.56
N VAL A 157 3.28 -13.76 20.92
CA VAL A 157 2.83 -13.44 22.29
C VAL A 157 1.40 -13.89 22.57
N LEU A 158 0.52 -13.86 21.57
CA LEU A 158 -0.84 -14.41 21.72
C LEU A 158 -0.80 -15.93 21.94
N ARG A 159 0.09 -16.64 21.26
CA ARG A 159 0.29 -18.09 21.50
C ARG A 159 0.79 -18.34 22.92
N LYS A 160 1.84 -17.62 23.34
CA LYS A 160 2.38 -17.68 24.70
C LYS A 160 1.30 -17.38 25.76
N GLY A 161 0.47 -16.37 25.53
CA GLY A 161 -0.63 -16.01 26.42
C GLY A 161 -1.67 -17.13 26.58
N ARG A 162 -2.02 -17.84 25.50
CA ARG A 162 -2.91 -19.01 25.57
C ARG A 162 -2.31 -20.14 26.40
N GLU A 163 -1.02 -20.41 26.19
CA GLU A 163 -0.31 -21.52 26.84
C GLU A 163 -0.08 -21.26 28.33
N GLU A 164 0.37 -20.05 28.70
CA GLU A 164 0.77 -19.76 30.08
C GLU A 164 -0.38 -19.32 30.99
N LEU A 165 -1.42 -18.65 30.45
CA LEU A 165 -2.55 -18.19 31.27
C LEU A 165 -3.70 -19.20 31.33
N GLY A 166 -3.73 -20.18 30.42
CA GLY A 166 -4.86 -21.11 30.28
C GLY A 166 -6.20 -20.43 29.98
N LYS A 167 -6.18 -19.17 29.53
CA LYS A 167 -7.36 -18.36 29.20
C LYS A 167 -7.62 -18.39 27.69
N SER A 168 -8.90 -18.32 27.32
CA SER A 168 -9.30 -18.14 25.92
C SER A 168 -8.88 -16.75 25.42
N LEU A 169 -8.26 -16.72 24.24
CA LEU A 169 -7.95 -15.48 23.51
C LEU A 169 -8.80 -15.37 22.22
N GLN A 170 -9.99 -15.98 22.20
CA GLN A 170 -10.96 -15.76 21.15
C GLN A 170 -11.54 -14.34 21.25
N ASP A 171 -11.91 -13.76 20.11
CA ASP A 171 -12.32 -12.36 20.06
C ASP A 171 -13.53 -12.07 21.00
N ASP A 172 -14.50 -12.99 21.10
CA ASP A 172 -15.66 -12.86 22.00
C ASP A 172 -15.29 -12.81 23.50
N ASP A 173 -14.20 -13.47 23.89
CA ASP A 173 -13.73 -13.45 25.28
C ASP A 173 -12.88 -12.22 25.57
N LEU A 174 -12.08 -11.79 24.59
CA LEU A 174 -11.29 -10.57 24.67
C LEU A 174 -12.16 -9.32 24.78
N LEU A 175 -13.36 -9.30 24.18
CA LEU A 175 -14.32 -8.21 24.32
C LEU A 175 -14.83 -8.00 25.75
N LYS A 176 -14.71 -9.02 26.62
CA LYS A 176 -15.14 -8.97 28.04
C LYS A 176 -14.02 -8.49 28.96
N VAL A 177 -12.78 -8.42 28.47
CA VAL A 177 -11.63 -7.98 29.25
C VAL A 177 -11.75 -6.48 29.47
N ASP A 178 -11.58 -6.05 30.71
CA ASP A 178 -11.51 -4.63 31.05
C ASP A 178 -10.16 -4.05 30.60
N VAL A 179 -10.15 -3.54 29.37
CA VAL A 179 -8.99 -2.84 28.80
C VAL A 179 -9.11 -1.35 29.14
N ARG A 180 -8.89 -1.01 30.41
CA ARG A 180 -8.63 0.38 30.76
C ARG A 180 -7.22 0.73 30.28
N PRO A 181 -7.05 1.70 29.37
CA PRO A 181 -5.73 2.16 28.99
C PRO A 181 -5.05 2.73 30.23
N VAL A 182 -3.93 2.12 30.60
CA VAL A 182 -3.25 2.42 31.86
C VAL A 182 -2.24 3.56 31.68
N ASP A 183 -1.83 3.81 30.44
CA ASP A 183 -0.76 4.75 30.08
C ASP A 183 -0.90 5.29 28.65
N ASP A 184 -0.05 6.28 28.35
CA ASP A 184 0.00 6.96 27.06
C ASP A 184 0.38 6.03 25.90
N ALA A 185 1.21 5.01 26.14
CA ALA A 185 1.65 4.08 25.10
C ALA A 185 0.50 3.16 24.65
N SER A 186 -0.26 2.63 25.61
CA SER A 186 -1.49 1.87 25.38
C SER A 186 -2.52 2.71 24.64
N MET A 187 -2.70 3.97 25.07
CA MET A 187 -3.60 4.91 24.40
C MET A 187 -3.18 5.24 22.97
N ALA A 188 -1.88 5.34 22.69
CA ALA A 188 -1.38 5.59 21.34
C ALA A 188 -1.73 4.43 20.39
N LEU A 189 -1.60 3.18 20.82
CA LEU A 189 -2.04 2.01 20.06
C LEU A 189 -3.54 2.04 19.79
N VAL A 190 -4.36 2.30 20.81
CA VAL A 190 -5.82 2.37 20.66
C VAL A 190 -6.24 3.43 19.65
N ARG A 191 -5.69 4.64 19.77
CA ARG A 191 -5.94 5.73 18.82
C ARG A 191 -5.54 5.33 17.41
N LYS A 192 -4.35 4.74 17.24
CA LYS A 192 -3.87 4.35 15.92
C LYS A 192 -4.70 3.25 15.28
N VAL A 193 -5.15 2.25 16.05
CA VAL A 193 -6.06 1.23 15.52
C VAL A 193 -7.40 1.84 15.10
N ALA A 194 -7.94 2.78 15.90
CA ALA A 194 -9.19 3.47 15.59
C ALA A 194 -9.11 4.37 14.33
N GLU A 195 -7.92 4.81 13.92
CA GLU A 195 -7.72 5.57 12.68
C GLU A 195 -7.90 4.71 11.41
N TYR A 196 -7.79 3.38 11.50
CA TYR A 196 -7.74 2.48 10.34
C TYR A 196 -8.89 2.70 9.32
N PRO A 197 -10.18 2.74 9.71
CA PRO A 197 -11.27 2.86 8.75
C PRO A 197 -11.21 4.16 7.95
N ARG A 198 -10.95 5.28 8.64
CA ARG A 198 -10.82 6.60 8.02
C ARG A 198 -9.59 6.69 7.13
N MET A 199 -8.48 6.08 7.55
CA MET A 199 -7.26 6.00 6.74
C MET A 199 -7.51 5.24 5.43
N ILE A 200 -8.17 4.09 5.47
CA ILE A 200 -8.54 3.31 4.27
C ILE A 200 -9.45 4.11 3.34
N GLU A 201 -10.48 4.76 3.89
CA GLU A 201 -11.39 5.59 3.10
C GLU A 201 -10.62 6.71 2.39
N GLN A 202 -9.72 7.38 3.09
CA GLN A 202 -8.93 8.47 2.53
C GLN A 202 -7.95 7.97 1.44
N ALA A 203 -7.33 6.81 1.66
CA ALA A 203 -6.47 6.16 0.67
C ALA A 203 -7.24 5.80 -0.60
N ALA A 204 -8.45 5.25 -0.47
CA ALA A 204 -9.30 4.91 -1.60
C ALA A 204 -9.78 6.14 -2.37
N ARG A 205 -10.33 7.16 -1.69
CA ARG A 205 -10.82 8.41 -2.29
C ARG A 205 -9.72 9.14 -3.06
N ASN A 206 -8.52 9.16 -2.51
CA ASN A 206 -7.39 9.83 -3.15
C ASN A 206 -6.61 8.93 -4.11
N CYS A 207 -6.91 7.63 -4.17
CA CYS A 207 -6.11 6.64 -4.89
C CYS A 207 -4.62 6.66 -4.46
N GLU A 208 -4.41 6.73 -3.15
CA GLU A 208 -3.11 6.87 -2.50
C GLU A 208 -2.81 5.65 -1.62
N PRO A 209 -2.49 4.48 -2.21
CA PRO A 209 -2.27 3.24 -1.46
C PRO A 209 -1.10 3.32 -0.47
N HIS A 210 -0.15 4.23 -0.70
CA HIS A 210 0.98 4.45 0.20
C HIS A 210 0.62 4.89 1.61
N ARG A 211 -0.57 5.48 1.79
CA ARG A 211 -1.09 5.79 3.13
C ARG A 211 -1.27 4.54 3.98
N VAL A 212 -1.61 3.41 3.37
CA VAL A 212 -1.79 2.14 4.06
C VAL A 212 -0.45 1.58 4.54
N ALA A 213 0.61 1.71 3.72
CA ALA A 213 1.95 1.30 4.09
C ALA A 213 2.53 2.18 5.22
N TYR A 214 2.32 3.50 5.15
CA TYR A 214 2.72 4.42 6.23
C TYR A 214 1.99 4.11 7.52
N TYR A 215 0.67 3.88 7.45
CA TYR A 215 -0.13 3.47 8.60
C TYR A 215 0.41 2.19 9.24
N ALA A 216 0.68 1.15 8.44
CA ALA A 216 1.18 -0.12 8.94
C ALA A 216 2.54 0.03 9.63
N HIS A 217 3.43 0.84 9.05
CA HIS A 217 4.73 1.14 9.63
C HIS A 217 4.63 1.91 10.95
N GLU A 218 3.79 2.95 11.00
CA GLU A 218 3.54 3.72 12.23
C GLU A 218 2.92 2.86 13.33
N LEU A 219 1.96 1.99 13.00
CA LEU A 219 1.34 1.07 13.95
C LEU A 219 2.35 0.04 14.49
N ALA A 220 3.20 -0.51 13.61
CA ALA A 220 4.29 -1.41 14.00
C ALA A 220 5.27 -0.69 14.94
N ALA A 221 5.61 0.57 14.67
CA ALA A 221 6.50 1.36 15.52
C ALA A 221 5.91 1.58 16.93
N LEU A 222 4.63 1.94 17.02
CA LEU A 222 3.93 2.07 18.30
C LEU A 222 3.92 0.76 19.07
N PHE A 223 3.71 -0.37 18.39
CA PHE A 223 3.73 -1.68 19.04
C PHE A 223 5.12 -2.06 19.54
N HIS A 224 6.18 -1.81 18.75
CA HIS A 224 7.54 -2.07 19.18
C HIS A 224 7.94 -1.23 20.40
N ALA A 225 7.54 0.05 20.45
CA ALA A 225 7.74 0.89 21.61
C ALA A 225 7.00 0.36 22.84
N TYR A 226 5.72 0.00 22.67
CA TYR A 226 4.91 -0.59 23.74
C TYR A 226 5.51 -1.89 24.28
N TRP A 227 5.99 -2.77 23.39
CA TRP A 227 6.63 -4.03 23.75
C TRP A 227 7.92 -3.83 24.55
N ASN A 228 8.80 -2.94 24.10
CA ASN A 228 10.10 -2.74 24.73
C ASN A 228 9.97 -2.12 26.11
N ARG A 229 8.98 -1.23 26.32
CA ARG A 229 8.74 -0.62 27.64
C ARG A 229 8.45 -1.67 28.72
N GLY A 230 7.67 -2.71 28.41
CA GLY A 230 7.44 -3.80 29.37
C GLY A 230 8.76 -4.46 29.78
N LYS A 231 9.70 -4.65 28.86
CA LYS A 231 11.03 -5.17 29.19
C LYS A 231 11.83 -4.20 30.09
N ASP A 232 11.79 -2.91 29.79
CA ASP A 232 12.60 -1.89 30.47
C ASP A 232 12.06 -1.58 31.88
N GLU A 233 10.74 -1.64 32.07
CA GLU A 233 10.05 -1.44 33.36
C GLU A 233 9.93 -2.74 34.18
N GLY A 234 10.43 -3.86 33.66
CA GLY A 234 10.37 -5.18 34.30
C GLY A 234 9.00 -5.86 34.24
N GLU A 235 8.05 -5.29 33.49
CA GLU A 235 6.73 -5.86 33.26
C GLU A 235 6.73 -6.90 32.14
N ARG A 236 6.47 -8.15 32.49
CA ARG A 236 6.28 -9.19 31.48
C ARG A 236 4.98 -8.94 30.70
N PHE A 237 5.04 -9.07 29.38
CA PHE A 237 3.85 -8.94 28.53
C PHE A 237 2.80 -10.02 28.89
N VAL A 238 3.27 -11.23 29.18
CA VAL A 238 2.50 -12.35 29.72
C VAL A 238 3.11 -12.72 31.06
N ASP A 239 2.31 -12.59 32.11
CA ASP A 239 2.67 -12.87 33.49
C ASP A 239 1.57 -13.72 34.15
N PRO A 240 1.83 -15.02 34.43
CA PRO A 240 0.90 -15.89 35.13
C PRO A 240 0.52 -15.40 36.53
N GLU A 241 1.39 -14.62 37.18
CA GLU A 241 1.14 -14.05 38.52
C GLU A 241 0.24 -12.80 38.46
N ALA A 242 0.09 -12.20 37.27
CA ALA A 242 -0.76 -11.04 37.01
C ALA A 242 -1.65 -11.29 35.77
N PRO A 243 -2.57 -12.26 35.82
CA PRO A 243 -3.28 -12.75 34.64
C PRO A 243 -4.23 -11.70 34.05
N ASP A 244 -4.85 -10.84 34.86
CA ASP A 244 -5.79 -9.83 34.35
C ASP A 244 -5.06 -8.67 33.66
N ALA A 245 -3.92 -8.23 34.19
CA ALA A 245 -3.05 -7.27 33.52
C ALA A 245 -2.51 -7.83 32.19
N SER A 246 -2.09 -9.09 32.19
CA SER A 246 -1.64 -9.80 30.99
C SER A 246 -2.74 -9.87 29.92
N MET A 247 -3.99 -10.15 30.32
CA MET A 247 -5.13 -10.15 29.40
C MET A 247 -5.33 -8.77 28.75
N GLY A 248 -5.22 -7.68 29.51
CA GLY A 248 -5.30 -6.32 28.95
C GLY A 248 -4.23 -6.06 27.87
N ARG A 249 -2.97 -6.45 28.12
CA ARG A 249 -1.88 -6.34 27.14
C ARG A 249 -2.12 -7.20 25.90
N LEU A 250 -2.67 -8.42 26.09
CA LEU A 250 -3.00 -9.34 25.00
C LEU A 250 -4.15 -8.82 24.12
N VAL A 251 -5.13 -8.10 24.68
CA VAL A 251 -6.16 -7.43 23.87
C VAL A 251 -5.52 -6.36 22.98
N LEU A 252 -4.63 -5.53 23.54
CA LEU A 252 -3.90 -4.50 22.77
C LEU A 252 -3.05 -5.14 21.66
N ALA A 253 -2.38 -6.26 21.94
CA ALA A 253 -1.66 -7.02 20.92
C ALA A 253 -2.62 -7.53 19.83
N ARG A 254 -3.74 -8.15 20.20
CA ARG A 254 -4.72 -8.72 19.26
C ARG A 254 -5.30 -7.66 18.32
N MET A 255 -5.76 -6.53 18.84
CA MET A 255 -6.33 -5.45 18.01
C MET A 255 -5.28 -4.85 17.07
N THR A 256 -4.03 -4.72 17.53
CA THR A 256 -2.92 -4.24 16.72
C THR A 256 -2.60 -5.23 15.61
N GLY A 257 -2.51 -6.52 15.92
CA GLY A 257 -2.22 -7.58 14.96
C GLY A 257 -3.31 -7.67 13.89
N LEU A 258 -4.58 -7.56 14.30
CA LEU A 258 -5.69 -7.52 13.36
C LEU A 258 -5.59 -6.32 12.42
N ALA A 259 -5.34 -5.12 12.93
CA ALA A 259 -5.21 -3.92 12.10
C ALA A 259 -4.02 -4.01 11.13
N LEU A 260 -2.86 -4.52 11.59
CA LEU A 260 -1.69 -4.78 10.75
C LEU A 260 -1.99 -5.78 9.65
N ALA A 261 -2.58 -6.94 9.98
CA ALA A 261 -2.96 -7.97 9.01
C ALA A 261 -3.91 -7.42 7.95
N ARG A 262 -4.89 -6.61 8.35
CA ARG A 262 -5.83 -5.96 7.42
C ARG A 262 -5.14 -4.93 6.53
N ALA A 263 -4.21 -4.14 7.07
CA ALA A 263 -3.40 -3.21 6.27
C ALA A 263 -2.53 -3.95 5.23
N LEU A 264 -1.84 -5.02 5.65
CA LEU A 264 -1.01 -5.85 4.78
C LEU A 264 -1.82 -6.52 3.66
N HIS A 265 -3.00 -7.07 3.99
CA HIS A 265 -3.90 -7.63 2.97
C HIS A 265 -4.35 -6.61 1.93
N VAL A 266 -4.65 -5.36 2.33
CA VAL A 266 -4.99 -4.29 1.38
C VAL A 266 -3.81 -3.98 0.44
N LEU A 267 -2.59 -4.11 0.91
CA LEU A 267 -1.37 -3.96 0.12
C LEU A 267 -1.04 -5.21 -0.73
N GLY A 268 -1.83 -6.29 -0.61
CA GLY A 268 -1.57 -7.55 -1.27
C GLY A 268 -0.36 -8.30 -0.71
N VAL A 269 -0.03 -8.06 0.56
CA VAL A 269 1.08 -8.68 1.30
C VAL A 269 0.49 -9.68 2.31
N VAL A 270 1.07 -10.88 2.39
CA VAL A 270 0.62 -11.90 3.34
C VAL A 270 1.25 -11.60 4.71
N PRO A 271 0.46 -11.38 5.77
CA PRO A 271 0.99 -11.19 7.11
C PRO A 271 1.60 -12.50 7.63
N VAL A 272 2.86 -12.46 8.03
CA VAL A 272 3.58 -13.64 8.53
C VAL A 272 3.30 -13.84 10.01
N GLU A 273 3.05 -15.07 10.43
CA GLU A 273 2.80 -15.40 11.84
C GLU A 273 4.10 -15.73 12.60
N GLU A 274 5.17 -16.07 11.86
CA GLU A 274 6.50 -16.45 12.35
C GLU A 274 7.57 -15.91 11.40
N LEU A 275 8.74 -15.51 11.94
CA LEU A 275 9.94 -15.07 11.23
C LEU A 275 11.19 -15.68 11.87
#